data_AF-A0AAU5XLL5-F1
#
_entry.id   AF-A0AAU5XLL5-F1
#
_cell.length_a   1.000
_cell.length_b   1.000
_cell.length_c   1.000
_cell.angle_alpha   90.00
_cell.angle_beta   90.00
_cell.angle_gamma   90.00
#
_symmetry.space_group_name_H-M   'P 1'
#
loop_
_entity.id
_entity.type
_entity.pdbx_description
1 polymer ?
#
loop_
_entity_poly.entity_id
_entity_poly.type
_entity_poly.pdbx_seq_one_letter_code
_entity_poly.pdbx_strand_id
1 'polypeptide(L)'
;MYSEQQPDRGGVRFTVLGPLEVLRDGVDYAPSAPKVLSLLAVLVMRPGKMVHIDTLIRELWSDHPPRTVRTTLHTYVYHLRRCIVQNGLAADAEAMLVTKQSGYTFHIDPSQVDTHRFARLQQAGHEHQDAGDQAAAADAYRAALDVWSGTPFTNVQCGPVLSAYRTELLEQRRGVLHLRIEAEILSGRHRELIGELRSLTTGSPLDEALHGQLMRALGRSGRRSDAMAVYRMLRTRLAGELGVEPCDDLQLLHRELISEGGHR
;
A
#
# COMPACT_ATOMS: atom_id res chain seq x y z
N MET A 1 20.95 11.37 -17.48
CA MET A 1 20.90 9.95 -17.86
C MET A 1 20.54 9.16 -16.62
N TYR A 2 19.25 8.94 -16.37
CA TYR A 2 18.79 8.07 -15.30
C TYR A 2 19.03 6.64 -15.75
N SER A 3 19.99 5.98 -15.12
CA SER A 3 20.21 4.55 -15.32
C SER A 3 19.00 3.83 -14.74
N GLU A 4 18.08 3.40 -15.59
CA GLU A 4 17.13 2.35 -15.27
C GLU A 4 17.94 1.17 -14.73
N GLN A 5 17.88 0.97 -13.42
CA GLN A 5 18.35 -0.27 -12.81
C GLN A 5 17.48 -1.39 -13.37
N GLN A 6 18.05 -2.07 -14.35
CA GLN A 6 17.58 -3.31 -14.92
C GLN A 6 17.10 -4.23 -13.78
N PRO A 7 15.87 -4.79 -13.85
CA PRO A 7 15.39 -5.65 -12.78
C PRO A 7 16.36 -6.82 -12.67
N ASP A 8 16.85 -7.03 -11.46
CA ASP A 8 17.74 -8.10 -11.03
C ASP A 8 17.36 -9.43 -11.71
N ARG A 9 18.02 -9.74 -12.84
CA ARG A 9 17.75 -10.95 -13.63
C ARG A 9 18.39 -12.12 -12.91
N GLY A 10 17.63 -12.73 -12.01
CA GLY A 10 17.97 -13.96 -11.31
C GLY A 10 17.50 -14.03 -9.84
N GLY A 11 17.05 -12.90 -9.27
CA GLY A 11 16.59 -12.83 -7.88
C GLY A 11 15.12 -13.25 -7.70
N VAL A 12 14.83 -13.94 -6.59
CA VAL A 12 13.45 -14.21 -6.17
C VAL A 12 12.83 -12.92 -5.62
N ARG A 13 11.59 -12.61 -6.00
CA ARG A 13 10.82 -11.47 -5.48
C ARG A 13 9.48 -11.94 -4.93
N PHE A 14 9.00 -11.23 -3.91
CA PHE A 14 7.71 -11.45 -3.29
C PHE A 14 6.85 -10.21 -3.50
N THR A 15 5.71 -10.37 -4.17
CA THR A 15 4.71 -9.31 -4.28
C THR A 15 3.66 -9.53 -3.22
N VAL A 16 3.24 -8.48 -2.52
CA VAL A 16 2.12 -8.52 -1.57
C VAL A 16 1.19 -7.32 -1.70
N LEU A 17 1.59 -6.28 -2.44
CA LEU A 17 0.79 -5.07 -2.75
C LEU A 17 -0.22 -5.34 -3.89
N GLY A 18 -0.91 -6.47 -3.80
CA GLY A 18 -1.75 -7.09 -4.81
C GLY A 18 -1.98 -8.57 -4.46
N PRO A 19 -2.01 -9.51 -5.41
CA PRO A 19 -1.88 -10.92 -5.06
C PRO A 19 -0.51 -11.20 -4.42
N LEU A 20 -0.44 -12.21 -3.54
CA LEU A 20 0.83 -12.79 -3.12
C LEU A 20 1.38 -13.66 -4.24
N GLU A 21 2.52 -13.26 -4.81
CA GLU A 21 3.25 -14.01 -5.82
C GLU A 21 4.71 -14.21 -5.37
N VAL A 22 5.32 -15.32 -5.82
CA VAL A 22 6.74 -15.60 -5.64
C VAL A 22 7.39 -15.66 -7.01
N LEU A 23 7.87 -14.50 -7.46
CA LEU A 23 8.35 -14.31 -8.81
C LEU A 23 9.83 -14.66 -8.92
N ARG A 24 10.16 -15.52 -9.89
CA ARG A 24 11.53 -15.75 -10.34
C ARG A 24 11.53 -15.80 -11.86
N ASP A 25 12.41 -15.01 -12.48
CA ASP A 25 12.49 -14.91 -13.95
C ASP A 25 11.14 -14.61 -14.63
N GLY A 26 10.25 -13.88 -13.93
CA GLY A 26 8.91 -13.52 -14.39
C GLY A 26 7.83 -14.59 -14.21
N VAL A 27 8.16 -15.76 -13.66
CA VAL A 27 7.22 -16.85 -13.39
C VAL A 27 6.85 -16.87 -11.91
N ASP A 28 5.56 -17.04 -11.61
CA ASP A 28 5.05 -17.19 -10.25
C ASP A 28 5.14 -18.65 -9.76
N TYR A 29 5.77 -18.82 -8.59
CA TYR A 29 5.95 -20.08 -7.89
C TYR A 29 5.29 -20.10 -6.51
N ALA A 30 4.34 -19.20 -6.25
CA ALA A 30 3.58 -19.19 -5.01
C ALA A 30 2.87 -20.54 -4.77
N PRO A 31 2.80 -21.03 -3.52
CA PRO A 31 2.07 -22.26 -3.21
C PRO A 31 0.58 -22.14 -3.57
N SER A 32 0.03 -23.11 -4.28
CA SER A 32 -1.40 -23.12 -4.64
C SER A 32 -2.34 -23.47 -3.47
N ALA A 33 -1.82 -24.18 -2.46
CA ALA A 33 -2.61 -24.59 -1.30
C ALA A 33 -2.91 -23.37 -0.39
N PRO A 34 -4.19 -23.02 -0.13
CA PRO A 34 -4.55 -21.75 0.52
C PRO A 34 -3.88 -21.53 1.89
N LYS A 35 -3.81 -22.55 2.74
CA LYS A 35 -3.17 -22.44 4.06
C LYS A 35 -1.64 -22.34 4.00
N VAL A 36 -1.01 -22.94 2.97
CA VAL A 36 0.43 -22.80 2.76
C VAL A 36 0.75 -21.40 2.22
N LEU A 37 -0.12 -20.86 1.36
CA LEU A 37 -0.03 -19.48 0.87
C LEU A 37 -0.21 -18.46 2.00
N SER A 38 -1.21 -18.62 2.88
CA SER A 38 -1.38 -17.76 4.06
C SER A 38 -0.20 -17.86 5.03
N LEU A 39 0.38 -19.05 5.22
CA LEU A 39 1.59 -19.25 6.02
C LEU A 39 2.76 -18.44 5.43
N LEU A 40 2.98 -18.56 4.11
CA LEU A 40 4.01 -17.80 3.41
C LEU A 40 3.79 -16.28 3.55
N ALA A 41 2.56 -15.80 3.40
CA ALA A 41 2.23 -14.38 3.52
C ALA A 41 2.68 -13.79 4.87
N VAL A 42 2.43 -14.47 5.99
CA VAL A 42 2.86 -13.99 7.32
C VAL A 42 4.38 -13.96 7.44
N LEU A 43 5.06 -14.97 6.89
CA LEU A 43 6.51 -15.09 6.93
C LEU A 43 7.18 -13.98 6.08
N VAL A 44 6.66 -13.71 4.89
CA VAL A 44 7.14 -12.65 3.98
C VAL A 44 6.97 -11.27 4.59
N MET A 45 5.92 -11.02 5.37
CA MET A 45 5.73 -9.74 6.07
C MET A 45 6.67 -9.54 7.25
N ARG A 46 7.48 -10.55 7.61
CA ARG A 46 8.42 -10.51 8.74
C ARG A 46 9.78 -11.08 8.32
N PRO A 47 10.44 -10.50 7.30
CA PRO A 47 11.71 -11.02 6.78
C PRO A 47 12.78 -10.98 7.87
N GLY A 48 13.46 -12.11 8.08
CA GLY A 48 14.49 -12.30 9.10
C GLY A 48 14.00 -12.27 10.56
N LYS A 49 12.68 -12.08 10.81
CA LYS A 49 12.10 -12.03 12.15
C LYS A 49 11.40 -13.33 12.49
N MET A 50 11.48 -13.74 13.76
CA MET A 50 10.79 -14.94 14.22
C MET A 50 9.27 -14.70 14.28
N VAL A 51 8.52 -15.64 13.71
CA VAL A 51 7.07 -15.74 13.84
C VAL A 51 6.73 -16.91 14.75
N HIS A 52 6.05 -16.62 15.85
CA HIS A 52 5.67 -17.64 16.82
C HIS A 52 4.62 -18.60 16.26
N ILE A 53 4.67 -19.87 16.69
CA ILE A 53 3.69 -20.90 16.30
C ILE A 53 2.26 -20.42 16.59
N ASP A 54 2.01 -19.83 17.75
CA ASP A 54 0.65 -19.41 18.13
C ASP A 54 0.12 -18.26 17.24
N THR A 55 1.02 -17.40 16.74
CA THR A 55 0.68 -16.37 15.73
C THR A 55 0.28 -17.01 14.41
N LEU A 56 1.03 -18.00 13.95
CA LEU A 56 0.71 -18.76 12.74
C LEU A 56 -0.60 -19.53 12.89
N ILE A 57 -0.85 -20.11 14.06
CA ILE A 57 -2.10 -20.81 14.34
C ILE A 57 -3.29 -19.85 14.28
N ARG A 58 -3.19 -18.70 14.96
CA ARG A 58 -4.24 -17.68 14.96
C ARG A 58 -4.50 -17.15 13.55
N GLU A 59 -3.47 -16.95 12.74
CA GLU A 59 -3.65 -16.54 11.36
C GLU A 59 -4.38 -17.61 10.55
N LEU A 60 -3.90 -18.86 10.62
CA LEU A 60 -4.36 -19.92 9.72
C LEU A 60 -5.74 -20.46 10.10
N TRP A 61 -6.12 -20.45 11.37
CA TRP A 61 -7.38 -21.06 11.83
C TRP A 61 -8.27 -20.14 12.65
N SER A 62 -7.84 -18.90 12.93
CA SER A 62 -8.56 -17.99 13.82
C SER A 62 -8.93 -18.70 15.14
N ASP A 63 -10.22 -18.74 15.48
CA ASP A 63 -10.71 -19.36 16.72
C ASP A 63 -11.02 -20.86 16.57
N HIS A 64 -10.75 -21.49 15.41
CA HIS A 64 -11.18 -22.85 15.10
C HIS A 64 -10.01 -23.78 14.71
N PRO A 65 -8.96 -23.91 15.55
CA PRO A 65 -7.83 -24.79 15.25
C PRO A 65 -8.23 -26.27 15.33
N PRO A 66 -7.70 -27.14 14.45
CA PRO A 66 -7.90 -28.58 14.57
C PRO A 66 -7.19 -29.14 15.82
N ARG A 67 -7.63 -30.30 16.31
CA ARG A 67 -7.01 -30.97 17.47
C ARG A 67 -5.50 -31.21 17.31
N THR A 68 -5.05 -31.44 16.08
CA THR A 68 -3.66 -31.71 15.72
C THR A 68 -2.96 -30.50 15.11
N VAL A 69 -3.34 -29.28 15.49
CA VAL A 69 -2.90 -28.02 14.86
C VAL A 69 -1.38 -27.89 14.69
N ARG A 70 -0.58 -28.29 15.68
CA ARG A 70 0.89 -28.24 15.61
C ARG A 70 1.44 -29.16 14.52
N THR A 71 0.95 -30.40 14.48
CA THR A 71 1.31 -31.37 13.44
C THR A 71 0.92 -30.87 12.05
N THR A 72 -0.30 -30.33 11.91
CA THR A 72 -0.77 -29.76 10.64
C THR A 72 0.09 -28.58 10.19
N LEU A 73 0.51 -27.71 11.12
CA LEU A 73 1.44 -26.61 10.83
C LEU A 73 2.80 -27.13 10.35
N HIS A 74 3.37 -28.16 10.99
CA HIS A 74 4.61 -28.78 10.52
C HIS A 74 4.47 -29.32 9.09
N THR A 75 3.34 -29.93 8.75
CA THR A 75 3.04 -30.38 7.38
C THR A 75 3.02 -29.23 6.39
N TYR A 76 2.42 -28.09 6.73
CA TYR A 76 2.42 -26.90 5.86
C TYR A 76 3.83 -26.32 5.68
N VAL A 77 4.64 -26.27 6.74
CA VAL A 77 6.05 -25.84 6.66
C VAL A 77 6.86 -26.79 5.78
N TYR A 78 6.64 -28.10 5.91
CA TYR A 78 7.27 -29.09 5.03
C TYR A 78 6.89 -28.86 3.56
N HIS A 79 5.61 -28.64 3.26
CA HIS A 79 5.16 -28.33 1.89
C HIS A 79 5.77 -27.03 1.36
N LEU A 80 5.88 -26.01 2.20
CA LEU A 80 6.51 -24.74 1.82
C LEU A 80 8.01 -24.91 1.51
N ARG A 81 8.75 -25.64 2.36
CA ARG A 81 10.16 -25.97 2.11
C ARG A 81 10.34 -26.78 0.83
N ARG A 82 9.47 -27.75 0.60
CA ARG A 82 9.47 -28.52 -0.65
C ARG A 82 9.24 -27.63 -1.86
N CYS A 83 8.29 -26.68 -1.78
CA CYS A 83 8.05 -25.69 -2.83
C CYS A 83 9.31 -24.85 -3.12
N ILE A 84 10.01 -24.39 -2.07
CA ILE A 84 11.26 -23.61 -2.19
C ILE A 84 12.32 -24.39 -2.97
N VAL A 85 12.60 -25.64 -2.59
CA VAL A 85 13.63 -26.47 -3.26
C VAL A 85 13.21 -26.84 -4.68
N GLN A 86 11.97 -27.29 -4.87
CA GLN A 86 11.50 -27.78 -6.18
C GLN A 86 11.50 -26.70 -7.26
N ASN A 87 11.23 -25.46 -6.89
CA ASN A 87 11.24 -24.31 -7.79
C ASN A 87 12.58 -23.55 -7.76
N GLY A 88 13.59 -24.10 -7.08
CA GLY A 88 14.94 -23.56 -6.96
C GLY A 88 15.00 -22.17 -6.30
N LEU A 89 13.99 -21.77 -5.54
CA LEU A 89 13.90 -20.44 -4.92
C LEU A 89 15.03 -20.20 -3.90
N ALA A 90 15.57 -21.28 -3.32
CA ALA A 90 16.82 -21.28 -2.58
C ALA A 90 17.50 -22.65 -2.72
N ALA A 91 18.83 -22.67 -2.58
CA ALA A 91 19.60 -23.92 -2.56
C ALA A 91 19.30 -24.77 -1.31
N ASP A 92 19.01 -24.11 -0.18
CA ASP A 92 18.66 -24.76 1.08
C ASP A 92 17.41 -24.12 1.69
N ALA A 93 16.31 -24.88 1.69
CA ALA A 93 15.05 -24.42 2.26
C ALA A 93 15.04 -24.42 3.80
N GLU A 94 15.91 -25.19 4.47
CA GLU A 94 16.07 -25.13 5.92
C GLU A 94 16.80 -23.85 6.33
N ALA A 95 17.75 -23.37 5.52
CA ALA A 95 18.39 -22.07 5.71
C ALA A 95 17.44 -20.89 5.43
N MET A 96 16.60 -21.00 4.38
CA MET A 96 15.63 -19.96 4.05
C MET A 96 14.45 -19.92 5.03
N LEU A 97 13.90 -21.08 5.42
CA LEU A 97 12.81 -21.19 6.40
C LEU A 97 13.30 -21.99 7.61
N VAL A 98 13.87 -21.30 8.59
CA VAL A 98 14.52 -21.91 9.76
C VAL A 98 13.50 -22.20 10.85
N THR A 99 13.47 -23.45 11.35
CA THR A 99 12.75 -23.78 12.59
C THR A 99 13.53 -23.28 13.80
N LYS A 100 12.84 -22.55 14.68
CA LYS A 100 13.33 -22.16 16.01
C LYS A 100 12.48 -22.86 17.08
N GLN A 101 12.93 -22.84 18.33
CA GLN A 101 12.26 -23.53 19.45
C GLN A 101 10.76 -23.19 19.56
N SER A 102 10.38 -21.94 19.26
CA SER A 102 9.00 -21.45 19.46
C SER A 102 8.34 -20.92 18.19
N GLY A 103 8.90 -21.18 17.01
CA GLY A 103 8.47 -20.50 15.79
C GLY A 103 9.33 -20.78 14.57
N TYR A 104 9.14 -19.96 13.55
CA TYR A 104 9.88 -20.03 12.30
C TYR A 104 10.44 -18.67 11.92
N THR A 105 11.59 -18.64 11.25
CA THR A 105 12.18 -17.42 10.70
C THR A 105 12.38 -17.60 9.21
N PHE A 106 11.91 -16.64 8.41
CA PHE A 106 12.06 -16.66 6.96
C PHE A 106 13.17 -15.68 6.55
N HIS A 107 14.34 -16.22 6.20
CA HIS A 107 15.51 -15.47 5.80
C HIS A 107 15.44 -15.13 4.32
N ILE A 108 14.95 -13.93 4.05
CA ILE A 108 14.99 -13.27 2.75
C ILE A 108 15.56 -11.87 2.96
N ASP A 109 16.18 -11.30 1.93
CA ASP A 109 16.52 -9.89 1.93
C ASP A 109 15.21 -9.09 1.91
N PRO A 110 14.99 -8.13 2.83
CA PRO A 110 13.76 -7.34 2.87
C PRO A 110 13.46 -6.63 1.53
N SER A 111 14.47 -6.25 0.76
CA SER A 111 14.31 -5.64 -0.57
C SER A 111 13.68 -6.55 -1.62
N GLN A 112 13.61 -7.86 -1.36
CA GLN A 112 12.89 -8.82 -2.21
C GLN A 112 11.37 -8.68 -2.08
N VAL A 113 10.86 -8.00 -1.04
CA VAL A 113 9.43 -7.76 -0.84
C VAL A 113 9.06 -6.36 -1.34
N ASP A 114 8.03 -6.28 -2.18
CA ASP A 114 7.59 -5.03 -2.82
C ASP A 114 7.22 -3.90 -1.84
N THR A 115 6.80 -4.23 -0.61
CA THR A 115 6.57 -3.26 0.49
C THR A 115 7.81 -2.42 0.82
N HIS A 116 9.00 -3.02 0.77
CA HIS A 116 10.24 -2.29 1.02
C HIS A 116 10.62 -1.38 -0.15
N ARG A 117 10.26 -1.75 -1.38
CA ARG A 117 10.42 -0.86 -2.55
C ARG A 117 9.46 0.32 -2.45
N PHE A 118 8.20 0.08 -2.08
CA PHE A 118 7.21 1.13 -1.83
C PHE A 118 7.70 2.12 -0.75
N ALA A 119 8.12 1.63 0.41
CA ALA A 119 8.60 2.47 1.51
C ALA A 119 9.84 3.31 1.11
N ARG A 120 10.76 2.74 0.32
CA ARG A 120 11.93 3.47 -0.17
C ARG A 120 11.56 4.60 -1.13
N LEU A 121 10.60 4.38 -2.02
CA LEU A 121 10.13 5.39 -2.97
C LEU A 121 9.33 6.49 -2.25
N GLN A 122 8.55 6.13 -1.23
CA GLN A 122 7.92 7.10 -0.34
C GLN A 122 8.98 7.97 0.35
N GLN A 123 10.02 7.35 0.92
CA GLN A 123 11.10 8.08 1.59
C GLN A 123 11.85 9.03 0.62
N ALA A 124 12.14 8.58 -0.61
CA ALA A 124 12.72 9.44 -1.64
C ALA A 124 11.81 10.62 -1.98
N GLY A 125 10.49 10.42 -2.01
CA GLY A 125 9.52 11.51 -2.17
C GLY A 125 9.60 12.55 -1.06
N HIS A 126 9.73 12.11 0.20
CA HIS A 126 9.92 13.02 1.34
C HIS A 126 11.24 13.80 1.23
N GLU A 127 12.34 13.13 0.89
CA GLU A 127 13.65 13.78 0.70
C GLU A 127 13.61 14.86 -0.39
N HIS A 128 12.89 14.61 -1.49
CA HIS A 128 12.69 15.63 -2.54
C HIS A 128 11.82 16.80 -2.06
N GLN A 129 10.78 16.55 -1.25
CA GLN A 129 9.98 17.63 -0.67
C GLN A 129 10.79 18.51 0.27
N ASP A 130 11.61 17.91 1.13
CA ASP A 130 12.48 18.63 2.07
C ASP A 130 13.53 19.48 1.33
N ALA A 131 13.99 19.01 0.17
CA ALA A 131 14.86 19.76 -0.74
C ALA A 131 14.13 20.85 -1.57
N GLY A 132 12.80 20.94 -1.46
CA GLY A 132 11.97 21.89 -2.22
C GLY A 132 11.67 21.48 -3.66
N ASP A 133 12.09 20.29 -4.11
CA ASP A 133 11.84 19.78 -5.46
C ASP A 133 10.50 19.01 -5.52
N GLN A 134 9.42 19.78 -5.66
CA GLN A 134 8.06 19.23 -5.74
C GLN A 134 7.83 18.38 -7.00
N ALA A 135 8.60 18.62 -8.06
CA ALA A 135 8.46 17.85 -9.29
C ALA A 135 9.00 16.42 -9.10
N ALA A 136 10.23 16.31 -8.58
CA ALA A 136 10.86 15.04 -8.26
C ALA A 136 10.12 14.28 -7.15
N ALA A 137 9.60 14.98 -6.15
CA ALA A 137 8.77 14.38 -5.10
C ALA A 137 7.54 13.66 -5.66
N ALA A 138 6.78 14.36 -6.52
CA ALA A 138 5.59 13.79 -7.16
C ALA A 138 5.93 12.58 -8.04
N ASP A 139 7.06 12.61 -8.76
CA ASP A 139 7.49 11.48 -9.60
C ASP A 139 7.89 10.27 -8.73
N ALA A 140 8.56 10.48 -7.60
CA ALA A 140 8.87 9.43 -6.64
C ALA A 140 7.61 8.82 -6.00
N TYR A 141 6.65 9.64 -5.59
CA TYR A 141 5.37 9.16 -5.06
C TYR A 141 4.53 8.41 -6.11
N ARG A 142 4.55 8.86 -7.38
CA ARG A 142 3.91 8.13 -8.48
C ARG A 142 4.55 6.75 -8.65
N ALA A 143 5.88 6.70 -8.72
CA ALA A 143 6.60 5.43 -8.79
C ALA A 143 6.31 4.51 -7.60
N ALA A 144 6.10 5.06 -6.40
CA ALA A 144 5.68 4.30 -5.23
C ALA A 144 4.29 3.67 -5.43
N LEU A 145 3.32 4.44 -5.91
CA LEU A 145 1.97 3.95 -6.19
C LEU A 145 1.93 2.93 -7.34
N ASP A 146 2.82 3.04 -8.33
CA ASP A 146 2.95 2.10 -9.45
C ASP A 146 3.48 0.72 -9.02
N VAL A 147 4.02 0.58 -7.80
CA VAL A 147 4.37 -0.73 -7.23
C VAL A 147 3.11 -1.57 -6.95
N TRP A 148 1.97 -0.92 -6.74
CA TRP A 148 0.73 -1.59 -6.35
C TRP A 148 0.00 -2.16 -7.56
N SER A 149 -0.27 -3.46 -7.53
CA SER A 149 -1.10 -4.14 -8.55
C SER A 149 -2.54 -4.37 -8.08
N GLY A 150 -2.85 -4.16 -6.80
CA GLY A 150 -4.20 -4.29 -6.28
C GLY A 150 -4.32 -4.10 -4.76
N THR A 151 -5.36 -4.71 -4.18
CA THR A 151 -5.52 -4.80 -2.72
C THR A 151 -4.50 -5.79 -2.15
N PRO A 152 -3.83 -5.51 -1.02
CA PRO A 152 -2.85 -6.42 -0.47
C PRO A 152 -3.39 -7.83 -0.17
N PHE A 153 -2.62 -8.85 -0.54
CA PHE A 153 -2.94 -10.26 -0.38
C PHE A 153 -4.27 -10.68 -1.02
N THR A 154 -4.60 -10.21 -2.22
CA THR A 154 -5.92 -10.45 -2.85
C THR A 154 -6.25 -11.95 -3.03
N ASN A 155 -5.24 -12.79 -3.27
CA ASN A 155 -5.39 -14.25 -3.42
C ASN A 155 -5.21 -15.05 -2.10
N VAL A 156 -5.06 -14.37 -0.96
CA VAL A 156 -4.81 -15.01 0.34
C VAL A 156 -6.05 -14.88 1.23
N GLN A 157 -6.40 -15.97 1.91
CA GLN A 157 -7.35 -15.93 3.01
C GLN A 157 -6.65 -15.32 4.24
N CYS A 158 -6.90 -14.04 4.49
CA CYS A 158 -6.33 -13.32 5.62
C CYS A 158 -7.07 -13.64 6.91
N GLY A 159 -6.33 -14.12 7.90
CA GLY A 159 -6.71 -14.10 9.31
C GLY A 159 -6.39 -12.75 9.97
N PRO A 160 -6.41 -12.69 11.31
CA PRO A 160 -6.29 -11.43 12.05
C PRO A 160 -4.96 -10.69 11.84
N VAL A 161 -3.85 -11.41 11.63
CA VAL A 161 -2.51 -10.83 11.50
C VAL A 161 -2.36 -10.18 10.12
N LEU A 162 -2.69 -10.89 9.04
CA LEU A 162 -2.61 -10.31 7.70
C LEU A 162 -3.66 -9.23 7.47
N SER A 163 -4.82 -9.31 8.12
CA SER A 163 -5.83 -8.26 8.05
C SER A 163 -5.31 -6.94 8.64
N ALA A 164 -4.59 -6.99 9.77
CA ALA A 164 -3.94 -5.81 10.33
C ALA A 164 -2.89 -5.21 9.39
N TYR A 165 -2.03 -6.05 8.78
CA TYR A 165 -1.07 -5.60 7.77
C TYR A 165 -1.76 -4.98 6.55
N ARG A 166 -2.85 -5.59 6.05
CA ARG A 166 -3.62 -5.04 4.93
C ARG A 166 -4.14 -3.65 5.26
N THR A 167 -4.72 -3.44 6.43
CA THR A 167 -5.22 -2.12 6.86
C THR A 167 -4.08 -1.11 6.92
N GLU A 168 -2.97 -1.45 7.56
CA GLU A 168 -1.79 -0.56 7.66
C GLU A 168 -1.27 -0.17 6.27
N LEU A 169 -1.12 -1.14 5.36
CA LEU A 169 -0.68 -0.92 3.99
C LEU A 169 -1.65 -0.01 3.22
N LEU A 170 -2.96 -0.22 3.33
CA LEU A 170 -3.95 0.62 2.65
C LEU A 170 -3.92 2.07 3.16
N GLU A 171 -3.73 2.30 4.46
CA GLU A 171 -3.55 3.64 5.01
C GLU A 171 -2.25 4.29 4.51
N GLN A 172 -1.13 3.54 4.44
CA GLN A 172 0.10 4.05 3.85
C GLN A 172 -0.07 4.43 2.37
N ARG A 173 -0.76 3.60 1.58
CA ARG A 173 -1.09 3.91 0.17
C ARG A 173 -1.89 5.20 0.05
N ARG A 174 -2.90 5.36 0.90
CA ARG A 174 -3.74 6.56 0.95
C ARG A 174 -2.90 7.80 1.29
N GLY A 175 -2.03 7.71 2.29
CA GLY A 175 -1.09 8.79 2.63
C GLY A 175 -0.21 9.20 1.45
N VAL A 176 0.42 8.24 0.77
CA VAL A 176 1.25 8.51 -0.41
C VAL A 176 0.45 9.09 -1.58
N LEU A 177 -0.80 8.67 -1.77
CA LEU A 177 -1.69 9.25 -2.77
C LEU A 177 -1.93 10.75 -2.50
N HIS A 178 -2.24 11.11 -1.25
CA HIS A 178 -2.41 12.52 -0.89
C HIS A 178 -1.13 13.33 -1.10
N LEU A 179 0.04 12.80 -0.71
CA LEU A 179 1.34 13.45 -0.90
C LEU A 179 1.67 13.65 -2.38
N ARG A 180 1.40 12.65 -3.22
CA ARG A 180 1.58 12.77 -4.68
C ARG A 180 0.74 13.91 -5.23
N ILE A 181 -0.55 13.94 -4.91
CA ILE A 181 -1.49 14.96 -5.40
C ILE A 181 -1.02 16.35 -4.98
N GLU A 182 -0.63 16.52 -3.73
CA GLU A 182 -0.12 17.79 -3.22
C GLU A 182 1.15 18.24 -3.97
N ALA A 183 2.14 17.36 -4.10
CA ALA A 183 3.37 17.66 -4.84
C ALA A 183 3.11 17.98 -6.32
N GLU A 184 2.14 17.31 -6.97
CA GLU A 184 1.72 17.61 -8.34
C GLU A 184 1.02 18.98 -8.46
N ILE A 185 0.17 19.35 -7.49
CA ILE A 185 -0.44 20.68 -7.44
C ILE A 185 0.64 21.76 -7.25
N LEU A 186 1.61 21.54 -6.36
CA LEU A 186 2.70 22.47 -6.06
C LEU A 186 3.68 22.61 -7.22
N SER A 187 3.94 21.54 -7.97
CA SER A 187 4.76 21.55 -9.19
C SER A 187 4.04 22.09 -10.43
N GLY A 188 2.80 22.56 -10.30
CA GLY A 188 2.07 23.22 -11.40
C GLY A 188 1.27 22.28 -12.32
N ARG A 189 1.22 20.97 -12.04
CA ARG A 189 0.47 19.95 -12.81
C ARG A 189 -1.02 19.83 -12.40
N HIS A 190 -1.54 20.84 -11.72
CA HIS A 190 -2.89 20.86 -11.14
C HIS A 190 -4.05 20.67 -12.14
N ARG A 191 -3.91 21.07 -13.41
CA ARG A 191 -4.98 20.91 -14.42
C ARG A 191 -5.20 19.45 -14.82
N GLU A 192 -4.12 18.68 -14.95
CA GLU A 192 -4.15 17.27 -15.37
C GLU A 192 -4.82 16.40 -14.30
N LEU A 193 -4.66 16.77 -13.02
CA LEU A 193 -5.25 16.06 -11.88
C LEU A 193 -6.76 16.20 -11.73
N ILE A 194 -7.42 17.19 -12.35
CA ILE A 194 -8.85 17.45 -12.10
C ILE A 194 -9.72 16.23 -12.43
N GLY A 195 -9.42 15.55 -13.55
CA GLY A 195 -10.16 14.36 -13.97
C GLY A 195 -10.02 13.23 -12.96
N GLU A 196 -8.79 12.96 -12.54
CA GLU A 196 -8.48 11.93 -11.55
C GLU A 196 -9.13 12.23 -10.19
N LEU A 197 -8.98 13.45 -9.68
CA LEU A 197 -9.54 13.88 -8.40
C LEU A 197 -11.08 13.79 -8.36
N ARG A 198 -11.76 14.03 -9.50
CA ARG A 198 -13.21 13.81 -9.60
C ARG A 198 -13.59 12.33 -9.49
N SER A 199 -12.80 11.45 -10.10
CA SER A 199 -12.98 10.01 -9.97
C SER A 199 -12.76 9.55 -8.52
N LEU A 200 -11.68 10.01 -7.89
CA LEU A 200 -11.35 9.68 -6.50
C LEU A 200 -12.42 10.16 -5.51
N THR A 201 -12.87 11.42 -5.63
CA THR A 201 -13.93 11.97 -4.77
C THR A 201 -15.30 11.30 -4.97
N THR A 202 -15.55 10.72 -6.14
CA THR A 202 -16.76 9.90 -6.36
C THR A 202 -16.65 8.54 -5.67
N GLY A 203 -15.47 7.92 -5.68
CA GLY A 203 -15.21 6.66 -4.95
C GLY A 203 -15.13 6.84 -3.42
N SER A 204 -14.79 8.04 -2.95
CA SER A 204 -14.66 8.38 -1.53
C SER A 204 -15.44 9.66 -1.20
N PRO A 205 -16.79 9.58 -1.18
CA PRO A 205 -17.68 10.75 -1.15
C PRO A 205 -17.61 11.59 0.12
N LEU A 206 -17.06 11.04 1.21
CA LEU A 206 -16.90 11.69 2.51
C LEU A 206 -15.43 12.01 2.84
N ASP A 207 -14.49 11.78 1.91
CA ASP A 207 -13.08 12.09 2.14
C ASP A 207 -12.83 13.60 1.94
N GLU A 208 -12.86 14.34 3.04
CA GLU A 208 -12.67 15.79 3.04
C GLU A 208 -11.32 16.23 2.46
N ALA A 209 -10.25 15.44 2.66
CA ALA A 209 -8.92 15.76 2.18
C ALA A 209 -8.84 15.70 0.65
N LEU A 210 -9.43 14.67 0.02
CA LEU A 210 -9.53 14.58 -1.45
C LEU A 210 -10.34 15.73 -2.03
N HIS A 211 -11.45 16.11 -1.39
CA HIS A 211 -12.25 17.25 -1.82
C HIS A 211 -11.49 18.57 -1.69
N GLY A 212 -10.73 18.75 -0.61
CA GLY A 212 -9.84 19.90 -0.43
C GLY A 212 -8.77 19.98 -1.53
N GLN A 213 -8.15 18.85 -1.90
CA GLN A 213 -7.19 18.79 -3.00
C GLN A 213 -7.84 19.14 -4.36
N LEU A 214 -9.06 18.65 -4.62
CA LEU A 214 -9.84 19.03 -5.81
C LEU A 214 -10.16 20.53 -5.83
N MET A 215 -10.54 21.11 -4.69
CA MET A 215 -10.78 22.55 -4.56
C MET A 215 -9.51 23.37 -4.86
N ARG A 216 -8.35 22.97 -4.32
CA ARG A 216 -7.06 23.62 -4.60
C ARG A 216 -6.69 23.56 -6.09
N ALA A 217 -6.84 22.38 -6.71
CA ALA A 217 -6.55 22.18 -8.13
C ALA A 217 -7.46 23.03 -9.03
N LEU A 218 -8.77 23.09 -8.73
CA LEU A 218 -9.74 23.92 -9.44
C LEU A 218 -9.47 25.42 -9.25
N GLY A 219 -9.15 25.84 -8.02
CA GLY A 219 -8.78 27.22 -7.70
C GLY A 219 -7.58 27.70 -8.51
N ARG A 220 -6.48 26.94 -8.50
CA ARG A 220 -5.27 27.25 -9.30
C ARG A 220 -5.50 27.23 -10.82
N SER A 221 -6.50 26.46 -11.27
CA SER A 221 -6.90 26.42 -12.68
C SER A 221 -7.76 27.61 -13.13
N GLY A 222 -8.13 28.53 -12.22
CA GLY A 222 -9.09 29.60 -12.49
C GLY A 222 -10.56 29.14 -12.48
N ARG A 223 -10.84 27.88 -12.12
CA ARG A 223 -12.18 27.28 -12.08
C ARG A 223 -12.81 27.43 -10.70
N ARG A 224 -12.81 28.65 -10.19
CA ARG A 224 -13.21 28.97 -8.81
C ARG A 224 -14.67 28.66 -8.52
N SER A 225 -15.58 28.93 -9.45
CA SER A 225 -17.01 28.55 -9.34
C SER A 225 -17.17 27.05 -9.07
N ASP A 226 -16.36 26.23 -9.73
CA ASP A 226 -16.40 24.78 -9.60
C ASP A 226 -15.84 24.34 -8.25
N ALA A 227 -14.76 24.98 -7.77
CA ALA A 227 -14.22 24.73 -6.43
C ALA A 227 -15.27 25.01 -5.33
N MET A 228 -16.01 26.12 -5.46
CA MET A 228 -17.10 26.45 -4.54
C MET A 228 -18.26 25.45 -4.62
N ALA A 229 -18.55 24.93 -5.82
CA ALA A 229 -19.57 23.90 -5.99
C ALA A 229 -19.18 22.59 -5.30
N VAL A 230 -17.90 22.20 -5.38
CA VAL A 230 -17.36 21.01 -4.68
C VAL A 230 -17.54 21.16 -3.16
N TYR A 231 -17.17 22.30 -2.59
CA TYR A 231 -17.35 22.57 -1.15
C TYR A 231 -18.82 22.45 -0.72
N ARG A 232 -19.74 23.12 -1.45
CA ARG A 232 -21.17 23.08 -1.13
C ARG A 232 -21.73 21.65 -1.18
N MET A 233 -21.36 20.89 -2.21
CA MET A 233 -21.79 19.50 -2.36
C MET A 233 -21.31 18.62 -1.20
N LEU A 234 -20.04 18.72 -0.84
CA LEU A 234 -19.49 17.96 0.28
C LEU A 234 -20.14 18.36 1.60
N ARG A 235 -20.29 19.67 1.87
CA ARG A 235 -20.95 20.17 3.08
C ARG A 235 -22.37 19.63 3.23
N THR A 236 -23.18 19.69 2.17
CA THR A 236 -24.55 19.13 2.19
C THR A 236 -24.52 17.63 2.49
N ARG A 237 -23.55 16.89 1.94
CA ARG A 237 -23.42 15.45 2.19
C ARG A 237 -23.01 15.13 3.63
N LEU A 238 -21.99 15.81 4.18
CA LEU A 238 -21.54 15.62 5.57
C LEU A 238 -22.67 15.93 6.57
N ALA A 239 -23.38 17.03 6.35
CA ALA A 239 -24.52 17.39 7.19
C ALA A 239 -25.67 16.37 7.08
N GLY A 240 -25.93 15.86 5.88
CA GLY A 240 -27.00 14.88 5.64
C GLY A 240 -26.71 13.47 6.15
N GLU A 241 -25.48 12.98 6.00
CA GLU A 241 -25.11 11.59 6.32
C GLU A 241 -24.51 11.44 7.73
N LEU A 242 -23.75 12.42 8.20
CA LEU A 242 -23.03 12.35 9.48
C LEU A 242 -23.52 13.38 10.51
N GLY A 243 -24.30 14.39 10.09
CA GLY A 243 -24.74 15.47 10.97
C GLY A 243 -23.61 16.41 11.42
N VAL A 244 -22.50 16.44 10.67
CA VAL A 244 -21.32 17.26 10.97
C VAL A 244 -21.09 18.32 9.91
N GLU A 245 -20.42 19.40 10.31
CA GLU A 245 -19.88 20.40 9.38
C GLU A 245 -18.50 19.99 8.87
N PRO A 246 -18.04 20.53 7.72
CA PRO A 246 -16.68 20.25 7.22
C PRO A 246 -15.60 20.67 8.22
N CYS A 247 -14.45 19.99 8.15
CA CYS A 247 -13.30 20.27 9.00
C CYS A 247 -12.74 21.69 8.81
N ASP A 248 -12.03 22.19 9.82
CA ASP A 248 -11.51 23.57 9.86
C ASP A 248 -10.61 23.88 8.66
N ASP A 249 -9.78 22.93 8.23
CA ASP A 249 -8.90 23.07 7.07
C ASP A 249 -9.69 23.32 5.77
N LEU A 250 -10.82 22.64 5.59
CA LEU A 250 -11.66 22.82 4.42
C LEU A 250 -12.42 24.15 4.48
N GLN A 251 -12.88 24.56 5.67
CA GLN A 251 -13.51 25.86 5.87
C GLN A 251 -12.52 27.02 5.64
N LEU A 252 -11.26 26.86 6.05
CA LEU A 252 -10.17 27.80 5.79
C LEU A 252 -9.91 27.92 4.28
N LEU A 253 -9.73 26.78 3.59
CA LEU A 253 -9.54 26.76 2.15
C LEU A 253 -10.69 27.43 1.40
N HIS A 254 -11.94 27.19 1.81
CA HIS A 254 -13.10 27.86 1.24
C HIS A 254 -13.04 29.39 1.42
N ARG A 255 -12.60 29.89 2.58
CA ARG A 255 -12.44 31.33 2.83
C ARG A 255 -11.31 31.95 2.01
N GLU A 256 -10.17 31.28 1.89
CA GLU A 256 -9.05 31.72 1.04
C GLU A 256 -9.50 31.83 -0.44
N LEU A 257 -10.20 30.80 -0.92
CA LEU A 257 -10.84 30.79 -2.22
C LEU A 257 -12.06 31.71 -2.32
N ILE A 258 -12.39 32.52 -1.30
CA ILE A 258 -13.36 33.63 -1.39
C ILE A 258 -12.62 34.98 -1.35
N SER A 259 -11.52 35.11 -0.63
CA SER A 259 -10.75 36.36 -0.59
C SER A 259 -9.94 36.63 -1.87
N GLU A 260 -9.34 35.60 -2.48
CA GLU A 260 -8.46 35.76 -3.66
C GLU A 260 -9.15 36.29 -4.93
N GLY A 261 -10.49 36.28 -4.97
CA GLY A 261 -11.30 36.73 -6.11
C GLY A 261 -12.02 38.05 -5.84
N GLY A 262 -11.72 38.70 -4.72
CA GLY A 262 -12.16 40.06 -4.42
C GLY A 262 -11.18 41.13 -4.92
N HIS A 263 -10.10 40.75 -5.62
CA HIS A 263 -9.15 41.67 -6.23
C HIS A 263 -9.12 41.48 -7.76
N ARG A 264 -9.91 42.31 -8.44
CA ARG A 264 -10.10 42.54 -9.89
C ARG A 264 -11.33 41.89 -10.51
#